data_AF-A0A388TDW3-F1
#
_entry.id   AF-A0A388TDW3-F1
#
_cell.length_a   1.000
_cell.length_b   1.000
_cell.length_c   1.000
_cell.angle_alpha   90.00
_cell.angle_beta   90.00
_cell.angle_gamma   90.00
#
_symmetry.space_group_name_H-M   'P 1'
#
loop_
_entity.id
_entity.type
_entity.pdbx_description
1 polymer ?
#
loop_
_entity_poly.entity_id
_entity_poly.type
_entity_poly.pdbx_seq_one_letter_code
_entity_poly.pdbx_strand_id
1 'polypeptide(L)'
;MTNIIPLSELNIKKAETTIELLEASAAAQEIIDDSGLESFINTLGLVKKWGKLIEEKRKSDNAEANEIIKANNAKWKPYTERLEKLSRSIDAKIIPYQQEKARREAEAEREKNMQIASNLVAAGMDEKALEAIDRNDAVSEKDYKKTSTGFVTNTLSTRWVVEIVDPEQVPREYCEPNQTRLNAAVKLGKREIAGCKIYEKTFSVTRA
;
A
#
# COMPACT_ATOMS: atom_id res chain seq x y z
N MET A 1 -26.16 -33.38 -25.51
CA MET A 1 -26.21 -33.12 -24.05
C MET A 1 -24.78 -33.19 -23.53
N THR A 2 -24.20 -32.07 -23.11
CA THR A 2 -22.87 -32.03 -22.50
C THR A 2 -22.95 -32.59 -21.08
N ASN A 3 -22.49 -33.83 -20.89
CA ASN A 3 -22.41 -34.44 -19.57
C ASN A 3 -21.37 -33.70 -18.72
N ILE A 4 -21.77 -33.31 -17.51
CA ILE A 4 -20.85 -32.73 -16.53
C ILE A 4 -19.95 -33.86 -16.04
N ILE A 5 -18.64 -33.70 -16.24
CA ILE A 5 -17.63 -34.67 -15.81
C ILE A 5 -17.32 -34.51 -14.32
N PRO A 6 -16.90 -35.59 -13.63
CA PRO A 6 -16.47 -35.49 -12.24
C PRO A 6 -15.19 -34.65 -12.11
N LEU A 7 -15.02 -33.97 -10.97
CA LEU A 7 -13.88 -33.08 -10.67
C LEU A 7 -12.51 -33.75 -10.83
N SER A 8 -12.42 -35.06 -10.53
CA SER A 8 -11.20 -35.86 -10.67
C SER A 8 -10.73 -36.03 -12.12
N GLU A 9 -11.64 -35.90 -13.08
CA GLU A 9 -11.36 -36.07 -14.50
C GLU A 9 -11.20 -34.76 -15.27
N LEU A 10 -11.40 -33.62 -14.57
CA LEU A 10 -11.24 -32.29 -15.13
C LEU A 10 -9.75 -31.97 -15.30
N ASN A 11 -9.37 -31.68 -16.54
CA ASN A 11 -8.06 -31.15 -16.90
C ASN A 11 -8.20 -29.90 -17.77
N ILE A 12 -7.10 -29.15 -17.91
CA ILE A 12 -7.07 -27.85 -18.61
C ILE A 12 -7.59 -28.01 -20.05
N LYS A 13 -7.10 -29.00 -20.80
CA LYS A 13 -7.51 -29.22 -22.19
C LYS A 13 -9.01 -29.47 -22.33
N LYS A 14 -9.60 -30.30 -21.45
CA LYS A 14 -11.04 -30.55 -21.44
C LYS A 14 -11.85 -29.29 -21.09
N ALA A 15 -11.35 -28.48 -20.16
CA ALA A 15 -11.98 -27.20 -19.81
C ALA A 15 -11.94 -26.24 -21.00
N GLU A 16 -10.79 -26.08 -21.65
CA GLU A 16 -10.61 -25.24 -22.85
C GLU A 16 -11.54 -25.66 -23.98
N THR A 17 -11.53 -26.94 -24.38
CA THR A 17 -12.41 -27.45 -25.45
C THR A 17 -13.90 -27.24 -25.12
N THR A 18 -14.28 -27.36 -23.84
CA THR A 18 -15.68 -27.14 -23.44
C THR A 18 -16.05 -25.66 -23.46
N ILE A 19 -15.15 -24.77 -23.06
CA ILE A 19 -15.35 -23.32 -23.15
C ILE A 19 -15.50 -22.91 -24.60
N GLU A 20 -14.61 -23.35 -25.49
CA GLU A 20 -14.69 -23.08 -26.93
C GLU A 20 -16.02 -23.55 -27.54
N LEU A 21 -16.51 -24.73 -27.14
CA LEU A 21 -17.80 -25.24 -27.58
C LEU A 21 -18.97 -24.38 -27.08
N LEU A 22 -18.92 -23.93 -25.81
CA LEU A 22 -19.96 -23.08 -25.22
C LEU A 22 -19.95 -21.67 -25.84
N GLU A 23 -18.77 -21.12 -26.13
CA GLU A 23 -18.61 -19.84 -26.84
C GLU A 23 -19.18 -19.92 -28.26
N ALA A 24 -18.82 -20.97 -29.00
CA ALA A 24 -19.36 -21.20 -30.34
C ALA A 24 -20.89 -21.40 -30.31
N SER A 25 -21.40 -22.14 -29.32
CA SER A 25 -22.85 -22.33 -29.14
C SER A 25 -23.57 -21.02 -28.81
N ALA A 26 -23.00 -20.18 -27.94
CA ALA A 26 -23.58 -18.89 -27.58
C ALA A 26 -23.53 -17.89 -28.74
N ALA A 27 -22.46 -17.88 -29.53
CA ALA A 27 -22.30 -17.00 -30.69
C ALA A 27 -23.23 -17.38 -31.86
N ALA A 28 -23.56 -18.67 -32.02
CA ALA A 28 -24.46 -19.14 -33.06
C ALA A 28 -25.95 -18.99 -32.71
N GLN A 29 -26.29 -18.70 -31.45
CA GLN A 29 -27.67 -18.57 -30.98
C GLN A 29 -28.17 -17.13 -31.08
N GLU A 30 -29.33 -16.93 -31.69
CA GLU A 30 -30.10 -15.69 -31.61
C GLU A 30 -31.40 -15.93 -30.84
N ILE A 31 -31.80 -14.97 -29.99
CA ILE A 31 -33.05 -15.04 -29.24
C ILE A 31 -34.14 -14.32 -30.03
N ILE A 32 -34.90 -15.07 -30.81
CA ILE A 32 -36.00 -14.55 -31.65
C ILE A 32 -37.36 -14.88 -31.01
N ASP A 33 -37.43 -15.98 -30.24
CA ASP A 33 -38.64 -16.48 -29.58
C ASP A 33 -38.31 -17.13 -28.22
N ASP A 34 -39.34 -17.63 -27.54
CA ASP A 34 -39.22 -18.27 -26.23
C ASP A 34 -38.38 -19.56 -26.26
N SER A 35 -38.34 -20.26 -27.39
CA SER A 35 -37.53 -21.46 -27.59
C SER A 35 -36.03 -21.10 -27.63
N GLY A 36 -35.68 -20.03 -28.36
CA GLY A 36 -34.34 -19.46 -28.38
C GLY A 36 -33.91 -19.00 -26.98
N LEU A 37 -34.80 -18.37 -26.23
CA LEU A 37 -34.55 -17.97 -24.83
C LEU A 37 -34.27 -19.18 -23.93
N GLU A 38 -35.07 -20.24 -24.01
CA GLU A 38 -34.87 -21.46 -23.21
C GLU A 38 -33.51 -22.11 -23.51
N SER A 39 -33.14 -22.19 -24.78
CA SER A 39 -31.84 -22.72 -25.21
C SER A 39 -30.67 -21.89 -24.65
N PHE A 40 -30.79 -20.56 -24.68
CA PHE A 40 -29.77 -19.66 -24.14
C PHE A 40 -29.65 -19.75 -22.62
N ILE A 41 -30.78 -19.90 -21.90
CA ILE A 41 -30.81 -20.13 -20.44
C ILE A 41 -30.09 -21.44 -20.10
N ASN A 42 -30.28 -22.49 -20.90
CA ASN A 42 -29.59 -23.76 -20.72
C ASN A 42 -28.08 -23.63 -20.93
N THR A 43 -27.64 -22.92 -21.98
CA THR A 43 -26.22 -22.59 -22.22
C THR A 43 -25.63 -21.82 -21.04
N LEU A 44 -26.33 -20.78 -20.55
CA LEU A 44 -25.92 -20.01 -19.37
C LEU A 44 -25.80 -20.87 -18.11
N GLY A 45 -26.73 -21.81 -17.92
CA GLY A 45 -26.70 -22.79 -16.83
C GLY A 45 -25.45 -23.67 -16.89
N LEU A 46 -25.06 -24.13 -18.08
CA LEU A 46 -23.85 -24.91 -18.29
C LEU A 46 -22.58 -24.09 -18.02
N VAL A 47 -22.51 -22.86 -18.54
CA VAL A 47 -21.38 -21.94 -18.29
C VAL A 47 -21.15 -21.76 -16.78
N LYS A 48 -22.21 -21.46 -16.01
CA LYS A 48 -22.12 -21.29 -14.56
C LYS A 48 -21.66 -22.56 -13.83
N LYS A 49 -22.10 -23.74 -14.27
CA LYS A 49 -21.69 -25.02 -13.68
C LYS A 49 -20.21 -25.30 -13.93
N TRP A 50 -19.74 -25.09 -15.16
CA TRP A 50 -18.33 -25.24 -15.50
C TRP A 50 -17.45 -24.22 -14.79
N GLY A 51 -17.88 -22.96 -14.69
CA GLY A 51 -17.17 -21.93 -13.91
C GLY A 51 -16.98 -22.33 -12.45
N LYS A 52 -18.01 -22.88 -11.80
CA LYS A 52 -17.90 -23.41 -10.44
C LYS A 52 -16.93 -24.59 -10.35
N LEU A 53 -17.02 -25.55 -11.27
CA LEU A 53 -16.17 -26.74 -11.27
C LEU A 53 -14.69 -26.39 -11.46
N ILE A 54 -14.38 -25.46 -12.36
CA ILE A 54 -13.02 -24.95 -12.59
C ILE A 54 -12.47 -24.26 -11.33
N GLU A 55 -13.29 -23.43 -10.66
CA GLU A 55 -12.88 -22.76 -9.43
C GLU A 55 -12.67 -23.74 -8.26
N GLU A 56 -13.51 -24.76 -8.14
CA GLU A 56 -13.32 -25.86 -7.18
C GLU A 56 -12.03 -26.62 -7.45
N LYS A 57 -11.74 -26.93 -8.72
CA LYS A 57 -10.50 -27.58 -9.13
C LYS A 57 -9.28 -26.72 -8.79
N ARG A 58 -9.32 -25.42 -9.12
CA ARG A 58 -8.28 -24.45 -8.78
C ARG A 58 -8.03 -24.41 -7.28
N LYS A 59 -9.07 -24.40 -6.45
CA LYS A 59 -8.94 -24.43 -4.98
C LYS A 59 -8.32 -25.73 -4.49
N SER A 60 -8.78 -26.85 -5.03
CA SER A 60 -8.26 -28.18 -4.69
C SER A 60 -6.77 -28.30 -5.04
N ASP A 61 -6.37 -27.88 -6.25
CA ASP A 61 -4.99 -27.98 -6.72
C ASP A 61 -4.04 -27.07 -5.92
N ASN A 62 -4.54 -25.94 -5.41
CA ASN A 62 -3.75 -25.03 -4.58
C ASN A 62 -3.83 -25.30 -3.07
N ALA A 63 -4.61 -26.30 -2.62
CA ALA A 63 -4.86 -26.51 -1.20
C ALA A 63 -3.57 -26.84 -0.44
N GLU A 64 -2.79 -27.81 -0.93
CA GLU A 64 -1.52 -28.22 -0.31
C GLU A 64 -0.49 -27.08 -0.34
N ALA A 65 -0.34 -26.40 -1.49
CA ALA A 65 0.56 -25.26 -1.62
C ALA A 65 0.21 -24.12 -0.64
N ASN A 66 -1.08 -23.83 -0.46
CA ASN A 66 -1.54 -22.82 0.50
C ASN A 66 -1.21 -23.22 1.95
N GLU A 67 -1.37 -24.49 2.30
CA GLU A 67 -0.98 -24.99 3.63
C GLU A 67 0.54 -24.93 3.84
N ILE A 68 1.35 -25.24 2.82
CA ILE A 68 2.81 -25.06 2.87
C ILE A 68 3.19 -23.59 3.07
N ILE A 69 2.56 -22.67 2.34
CA ILE A 69 2.81 -21.23 2.48
C ILE A 69 2.44 -20.76 3.89
N LYS A 70 1.28 -21.17 4.42
CA LYS A 70 0.86 -20.85 5.79
C LYS A 70 1.86 -21.39 6.82
N ALA A 71 2.28 -22.65 6.68
CA ALA A 71 3.25 -23.28 7.58
C ALA A 71 4.61 -22.57 7.54
N ASN A 72 5.10 -22.20 6.35
CA ASN A 72 6.33 -21.44 6.18
C ASN A 72 6.22 -20.05 6.83
N ASN A 73 5.14 -19.33 6.57
CA ASN A 73 4.92 -18.02 7.19
C ASN A 73 4.85 -18.13 8.72
N ALA A 74 4.15 -19.13 9.25
CA ALA A 74 4.08 -19.39 10.68
C ALA A 74 5.46 -19.74 11.28
N LYS A 75 6.27 -20.53 10.57
CA LYS A 75 7.64 -20.90 10.98
C LYS A 75 8.56 -19.68 11.09
N TRP A 76 8.49 -18.75 10.12
CA TRP A 76 9.42 -17.62 10.04
C TRP A 76 8.96 -16.37 10.81
N LYS A 77 7.65 -16.22 11.03
CA LYS A 77 7.05 -15.05 11.69
C LYS A 77 7.68 -14.69 13.06
N PRO A 78 7.94 -15.66 13.97
CA PRO A 78 8.59 -15.32 15.25
C PRO A 78 10.00 -14.75 15.10
N TYR A 79 10.73 -15.17 14.06
CA TYR A 79 12.09 -14.65 13.80
C TYR A 79 12.02 -13.24 13.22
N THR A 80 11.13 -12.98 12.26
CA THR A 80 10.96 -11.65 11.69
C THR A 80 10.49 -10.65 12.74
N GLU A 81 9.56 -11.03 13.63
CA GLU A 81 9.10 -10.19 14.74
C GLU A 81 10.21 -9.90 15.75
N ARG A 82 11.06 -10.90 16.07
CA ARG A 82 12.22 -10.70 16.95
C ARG A 82 13.26 -9.77 16.33
N LEU A 83 13.55 -9.90 15.03
CA LEU A 83 14.48 -9.03 14.32
C LEU A 83 13.94 -7.60 14.23
N GLU A 84 12.64 -7.44 13.97
CA GLU A 84 12.00 -6.13 13.96
C GLU A 84 12.08 -5.45 15.34
N LYS A 85 11.78 -6.20 16.41
CA LYS A 85 11.93 -5.70 17.79
C LYS A 85 13.36 -5.32 18.11
N LEU A 86 14.33 -6.13 17.68
CA LEU A 86 15.76 -5.85 17.86
C LEU A 86 16.18 -4.59 17.10
N SER A 87 15.75 -4.45 15.84
CA SER A 87 15.99 -3.25 15.01
C SER A 87 15.48 -2.00 15.73
N ARG A 88 14.21 -2.00 16.15
CA ARG A 88 13.62 -0.87 16.91
C ARG A 88 14.41 -0.55 18.18
N SER A 89 14.89 -1.57 18.90
CA SER A 89 15.71 -1.37 20.10
C SER A 89 17.09 -0.80 19.82
N ILE A 90 17.69 -1.11 18.65
CA ILE A 90 18.97 -0.55 18.22
C ILE A 90 18.77 0.90 17.77
N ASP A 91 17.73 1.17 16.96
CA ASP A 91 17.39 2.51 16.51
C ASP A 91 17.13 3.46 17.69
N ALA A 92 16.42 2.98 18.73
CA ALA A 92 16.18 3.72 19.96
C ALA A 92 17.47 4.13 20.70
N LYS A 93 18.61 3.48 20.44
CA LYS A 93 19.92 3.85 21.00
C LYS A 93 20.74 4.72 20.04
N ILE A 94 20.68 4.44 18.74
CA ILE A 94 21.43 5.17 17.71
C ILE A 94 20.92 6.61 17.58
N ILE A 95 19.60 6.80 17.51
CA ILE A 95 18.99 8.11 17.30
C ILE A 95 19.41 9.14 18.37
N PRO A 96 19.23 8.90 19.68
CA PRO A 96 19.59 9.89 20.70
C PRO A 96 21.10 10.15 20.74
N TYR A 97 21.93 9.12 20.50
CA TYR A 97 23.37 9.31 20.43
C TYR A 97 23.79 10.21 19.26
N GLN A 98 23.22 10.01 18.08
CA GLN A 98 23.50 10.84 16.91
C GLN A 98 22.99 12.27 17.09
N GLN A 99 21.82 12.45 17.71
CA GLN A 99 21.30 13.77 18.08
C GLN A 99 22.22 14.49 19.07
N GLU A 100 22.66 13.80 20.12
CA GLU A 100 23.59 14.35 21.11
C GLU A 100 24.95 14.69 20.50
N LYS A 101 25.46 13.84 19.60
CA LYS A 101 26.69 14.10 18.87
C LYS A 101 26.56 15.34 17.99
N ALA A 102 25.46 15.47 17.24
CA ALA A 102 25.19 16.65 16.42
C ALA A 102 25.08 17.92 17.29
N ARG A 103 24.42 17.83 18.46
CA ARG A 103 24.32 18.93 19.43
C ARG A 103 25.69 19.40 19.92
N ARG A 104 26.57 18.46 20.30
CA ARG A 104 27.95 18.78 20.75
C ARG A 104 28.80 19.38 19.64
N GLU A 105 28.70 18.85 18.41
CA GLU A 105 29.44 19.41 17.27
C GLU A 105 28.95 20.81 16.92
N ALA A 106 27.64 21.06 16.99
CA ALA A 106 27.08 22.38 16.80
C ALA A 106 27.57 23.35 17.89
N GLU A 107 27.46 22.99 19.17
CA GLU A 107 27.92 23.82 20.30
C GLU A 107 29.42 24.18 20.19
N ALA A 108 30.27 23.20 19.89
CA ALA A 108 31.70 23.43 19.69
C ALA A 108 32.00 24.36 18.50
N GLU A 109 31.19 24.28 17.43
CA GLU A 109 31.31 25.19 16.29
C GLU A 109 30.83 26.61 16.65
N ARG A 110 29.76 26.73 17.45
CA ARG A 110 29.30 28.03 17.95
C ARG A 110 30.35 28.70 18.82
N GLU A 111 30.99 27.95 19.72
CA GLU A 111 32.06 28.47 20.59
C GLU A 111 33.27 28.94 19.77
N LYS A 112 33.70 28.16 18.78
CA LYS A 112 34.78 28.57 17.86
C LYS A 112 34.41 29.83 17.09
N ASN A 113 33.20 29.92 16.56
CA ASN A 113 32.74 31.09 15.82
C ASN A 113 32.66 32.34 16.72
N MET A 114 32.22 32.19 17.97
CA MET A 114 32.22 33.28 18.96
C MET A 114 33.65 33.73 19.30
N GLN A 115 34.59 32.79 19.48
CA GLN A 115 35.99 33.12 19.74
C GLN A 115 36.63 33.86 18.54
N ILE A 116 36.33 33.41 17.31
CA ILE A 116 36.80 34.06 16.09
C ILE A 116 36.21 35.48 15.97
N ALA A 117 34.91 35.64 16.19
CA ALA A 117 34.25 36.95 16.17
C ALA A 117 34.87 37.90 17.21
N SER A 118 35.06 37.43 18.46
CA SER A 118 35.69 38.22 19.52
C SER A 118 37.12 38.66 19.15
N ASN A 119 37.91 37.78 18.54
CA ASN A 119 39.27 38.09 18.12
C ASN A 119 39.29 39.09 16.94
N LEU A 120 38.31 39.02 16.03
CA LEU A 120 38.19 39.95 14.89
C LEU A 120 37.75 41.35 15.33
N VAL A 121 36.85 41.45 16.30
CA VAL A 121 36.48 42.73 16.93
C VAL A 121 37.71 43.34 17.62
N ALA A 122 38.47 42.55 18.39
CA ALA A 122 39.69 43.02 19.03
C ALA A 122 40.77 43.50 18.03
N ALA A 123 40.73 42.98 16.80
CA ALA A 123 41.61 43.39 15.69
C ALA A 123 41.07 44.55 14.83
N GLY A 124 39.89 45.11 15.16
CA GLY A 124 39.26 46.21 14.42
C GLY A 124 38.65 45.81 13.07
N MET A 125 38.31 44.54 12.88
CA MET A 125 37.71 44.00 11.65
C MET A 125 36.21 43.71 11.85
N ASP A 126 35.42 44.76 12.13
CA ASP A 126 34.02 44.65 12.55
C ASP A 126 33.12 43.96 11.50
N GLU A 127 33.33 44.22 10.21
CA GLU A 127 32.56 43.61 9.12
C GLU A 127 32.73 42.08 9.08
N LYS A 128 33.94 41.57 9.32
CA LYS A 128 34.22 40.13 9.39
C LYS A 128 33.72 39.49 10.69
N ALA A 129 33.60 40.27 11.76
CA ALA A 129 33.01 39.80 13.01
C ALA A 129 31.49 39.60 12.87
N LEU A 130 30.79 40.50 12.15
CA LEU A 130 29.38 40.33 11.83
C LEU A 130 29.13 39.07 10.97
N GLU A 131 29.95 38.82 9.94
CA GLU A 131 29.84 37.60 9.12
C GLU A 131 30.04 36.30 9.93
N ALA A 132 30.88 36.32 10.96
CA ALA A 132 31.10 35.18 11.84
C ALA A 132 29.90 34.93 12.79
N ILE A 133 29.21 35.99 13.20
CA ILE A 133 27.97 35.92 14.00
C ILE A 133 26.81 35.43 13.14
N ASP A 134 26.63 35.96 11.92
CA ASP A 134 25.57 35.50 10.99
C ASP A 134 25.75 34.02 10.60
N ARG A 135 27.00 33.55 10.46
CA ARG A 135 27.29 32.13 10.24
C ARG A 135 26.86 31.26 11.41
N ASN A 136 26.91 31.78 12.64
CA ASN A 136 26.49 31.08 13.85
C ASN A 136 24.97 30.81 13.86
N ASP A 137 24.18 31.78 13.40
CA ASP A 137 22.73 31.68 13.28
C ASP A 137 22.31 30.76 12.12
N ALA A 138 23.16 30.61 11.10
CA ALA A 138 22.98 29.68 10.00
C ALA A 138 23.32 28.21 10.33
N VAL A 139 24.02 27.92 11.44
CA VAL A 139 24.22 26.54 11.94
C VAL A 139 22.91 26.03 12.55
N SER A 140 21.95 25.74 11.68
CA SER A 140 20.72 25.04 12.06
C SER A 140 21.04 23.57 12.34
N GLU A 141 20.41 23.00 13.36
CA GLU A 141 20.54 21.61 13.84
C GLU A 141 20.27 20.50 12.80
N LYS A 142 20.02 20.83 11.54
CA LYS A 142 19.33 19.96 10.57
C LYS A 142 20.23 19.16 9.63
N ASP A 143 21.54 19.39 9.62
CA ASP A 143 22.45 18.66 8.73
C ASP A 143 22.98 17.40 9.42
N TYR A 144 22.16 16.35 9.45
CA TYR A 144 22.58 15.05 9.95
C TYR A 144 23.70 14.47 9.07
N LYS A 145 24.93 14.48 9.58
CA LYS A 145 26.10 13.92 8.89
C LYS A 145 25.91 12.42 8.63
N LYS A 146 26.15 11.99 7.38
CA LYS A 146 26.19 10.58 7.00
C LYS A 146 27.32 9.90 7.77
N THR A 147 26.98 8.85 8.53
CA THR A 147 28.00 7.97 9.13
C THR A 147 28.09 6.72 8.27
N SER A 148 29.24 6.52 7.62
CA SER A 148 29.55 5.32 6.84
C SER A 148 30.57 4.47 7.60
N THR A 149 30.21 3.22 7.82
CA THR A 149 31.10 2.16 8.29
C THR A 149 30.99 1.06 7.25
N GLY A 150 32.10 0.50 6.78
CA GLY A 150 32.28 -0.18 5.47
C GLY A 150 31.25 -1.20 4.96
N PHE A 151 30.23 -1.59 5.73
CA PHE A 151 29.10 -2.42 5.29
C PHE A 151 27.74 -1.69 5.21
N VAL A 152 27.53 -0.56 5.91
CA VAL A 152 26.24 0.15 5.95
C VAL A 152 26.47 1.66 6.10
N THR A 153 25.74 2.46 5.30
CA THR A 153 25.62 3.91 5.48
C THR A 153 24.34 4.22 6.23
N ASN A 154 24.44 4.83 7.41
CA ASN A 154 23.27 5.34 8.13
C ASN A 154 23.12 6.84 7.86
N THR A 155 21.98 7.24 7.32
CA THR A 155 21.59 8.64 7.11
C THR A 155 20.32 8.90 7.90
N LEU A 156 20.38 9.80 8.88
CA LEU A 156 19.17 10.29 9.54
C LEU A 156 18.45 11.24 8.58
N SER A 157 17.29 10.84 8.06
CA SER A 157 16.43 11.70 7.25
C SER A 157 15.25 12.16 8.09
N THR A 158 15.03 13.47 8.18
CA THR A 158 13.76 13.97 8.71
C THR A 158 12.70 13.80 7.64
N ARG A 159 11.61 13.10 7.98
CA ARG A 159 10.41 13.04 7.14
C ARG A 159 9.25 13.67 7.91
N TRP A 160 8.51 14.53 7.23
CA TRP A 160 7.27 15.05 7.75
C TRP A 160 6.22 13.94 7.64
N VAL A 161 5.73 13.48 8.79
CA VAL A 161 4.63 12.53 8.88
C VAL A 161 3.42 13.32 9.34
N VAL A 162 2.33 13.26 8.57
CA VAL A 162 1.06 13.91 8.92
C VAL A 162 0.15 12.85 9.52
N GLU A 163 -0.26 13.07 10.76
CA GLU A 163 -1.28 12.28 11.43
C GLU A 163 -2.58 13.09 11.44
N ILE A 164 -3.68 12.51 10.93
CA ILE A 164 -4.98 13.18 10.85
C ILE A 164 -5.67 13.02 12.21
N VAL A 165 -5.71 14.10 13.00
CA VAL A 165 -6.38 14.14 14.31
C VAL A 165 -7.89 14.41 14.17
N ASP A 166 -8.28 15.30 13.25
CA ASP A 166 -9.67 15.63 12.93
C ASP A 166 -9.87 15.66 11.40
N PRO A 167 -10.60 14.69 10.82
CA PRO A 167 -10.85 14.61 9.38
C PRO A 167 -11.66 15.78 8.82
N GLU A 168 -12.47 16.48 9.63
CA GLU A 168 -13.35 17.55 9.14
C GLU A 168 -12.60 18.87 8.86
N GLN A 169 -11.43 19.05 9.48
CA GLN A 169 -10.57 20.21 9.30
C GLN A 169 -9.51 20.01 8.20
N VAL A 170 -9.36 18.80 7.67
CA VAL A 170 -8.44 18.54 6.55
C VAL A 170 -9.01 19.17 5.28
N PRO A 171 -8.26 20.07 4.59
CA PRO A 171 -8.73 20.67 3.35
C PRO A 171 -9.17 19.60 2.36
N ARG A 172 -10.29 19.84 1.67
CA ARG A 172 -10.90 18.86 0.76
C ARG A 172 -9.96 18.42 -0.38
N GLU A 173 -8.99 19.25 -0.71
CA GLU A 173 -7.93 18.97 -1.70
C GLU A 173 -7.04 17.78 -1.30
N TYR A 174 -6.91 17.50 0.00
CA TYR A 174 -6.14 16.38 0.54
C TYR A 174 -7.03 15.21 1.00
N CYS A 175 -8.35 15.31 0.80
CA CYS A 175 -9.31 14.26 1.10
C CYS A 175 -9.63 13.45 -0.16
N GLU A 176 -9.14 12.22 -0.27
CA GLU A 176 -9.51 11.33 -1.37
C GLU A 176 -10.91 10.71 -1.14
N PRO A 177 -11.90 10.97 -2.02
CA PRO A 177 -13.20 10.31 -1.92
C PRO A 177 -13.05 8.81 -2.24
N ASN A 178 -13.17 7.97 -1.21
CA ASN A 178 -13.13 6.52 -1.37
C ASN A 178 -14.53 5.97 -1.72
N GLN A 179 -14.73 5.55 -2.97
CA GLN A 179 -15.99 5.02 -3.47
C GLN A 179 -16.52 3.81 -2.65
N THR A 180 -15.64 2.96 -2.14
CA THR A 180 -16.03 1.79 -1.32
C THR A 180 -16.66 2.24 0.00
N ARG A 181 -16.09 3.26 0.65
CA ARG A 181 -16.64 3.82 1.89
C ARG A 181 -17.95 4.58 1.63
N LEU A 182 -18.04 5.31 0.52
CA LEU A 182 -19.28 5.98 0.10
C LEU A 182 -20.40 4.97 -0.19
N ASN A 183 -20.11 3.88 -0.90
CA ASN A 183 -21.06 2.80 -1.15
C ASN A 183 -21.51 2.11 0.14
N ALA A 184 -20.61 1.94 1.11
CA ALA A 184 -20.95 1.40 2.43
C ALA A 184 -21.88 2.35 3.21
N ALA A 185 -21.65 3.67 3.15
CA ALA A 185 -22.52 4.67 3.77
C ALA A 185 -23.93 4.71 3.13
N VAL A 186 -24.02 4.58 1.80
CA VAL A 186 -25.30 4.48 1.08
C VAL A 186 -26.04 3.19 1.45
N LYS A 187 -25.34 2.06 1.60
CA LYS A 187 -25.92 0.79 2.08
C LYS A 187 -26.46 0.89 3.52
N LEU A 188 -25.80 1.68 4.37
CA LEU A 188 -26.26 1.97 5.73
C LEU A 188 -27.45 2.95 5.80
N GLY A 189 -27.98 3.39 4.65
CA GLY A 189 -29.19 4.20 4.57
C GLY A 189 -28.97 5.72 4.54
N LYS A 190 -27.72 6.21 4.47
CA LYS A 190 -27.46 7.65 4.22
C LYS A 190 -27.82 7.99 2.77
N ARG A 191 -28.97 8.64 2.58
CA ARG A 191 -29.51 9.03 1.25
C ARG A 191 -29.03 10.40 0.77
N GLU A 192 -28.44 11.20 1.66
CA GLU A 192 -27.83 12.49 1.35
C GLU A 192 -26.42 12.55 1.93
N ILE A 193 -25.42 12.83 1.08
CA ILE A 193 -24.02 13.06 1.48
C ILE A 193 -23.62 14.40 0.84
N ALA A 194 -23.25 15.39 1.66
CA ALA A 194 -22.87 16.71 1.19
C ALA A 194 -21.75 16.62 0.13
N GLY A 195 -22.00 17.16 -1.07
CA GLY A 195 -21.04 17.13 -2.19
C GLY A 195 -21.04 15.84 -3.04
N CYS A 196 -21.95 14.88 -2.80
CA CYS A 196 -22.13 13.69 -3.64
C CYS A 196 -23.59 13.60 -4.14
N LYS A 197 -23.80 13.34 -5.44
CA LYS A 197 -25.12 13.03 -5.99
C LYS A 197 -25.34 11.51 -5.95
N ILE A 198 -26.30 11.06 -5.15
CA ILE A 198 -26.72 9.66 -5.09
C ILE A 198 -27.91 9.50 -6.03
N TYR A 199 -27.81 8.60 -7.01
CA TYR A 199 -28.88 8.29 -7.95
C TYR A 199 -29.04 6.79 -8.10
N GLU A 200 -30.27 6.33 -8.32
CA GLU A 200 -30.58 4.94 -8.57
C GLU A 200 -30.31 4.63 -10.05
N LYS A 201 -29.36 3.75 -10.31
CA LYS A 201 -29.06 3.25 -11.65
C LYS A 201 -29.21 1.74 -11.63
N THR A 202 -30.16 1.25 -12.42
CA THR A 202 -30.41 -0.18 -12.59
C THR A 202 -29.34 -0.76 -13.49
N PHE A 203 -28.60 -1.74 -13.00
CA PHE A 203 -27.62 -2.49 -13.77
C PHE A 203 -28.09 -3.94 -13.88
N SER A 204 -28.10 -4.49 -15.09
CA SER A 204 -28.19 -5.94 -15.29
C SER A 204 -26.81 -6.54 -15.02
N VAL A 205 -26.67 -7.24 -13.89
CA VAL A 205 -25.41 -7.89 -13.51
C VAL A 205 -25.49 -9.36 -13.89
N THR A 206 -24.95 -9.68 -15.05
CA THR A 206 -24.63 -11.06 -15.42
C THR A 206 -23.34 -11.45 -14.72
N ARG A 207 -23.44 -12.32 -13.72
CA ARG A 207 -22.27 -12.94 -13.09
C ARG A 207 -21.85 -14.15 -13.92
N ALA A 208 -20.58 -14.15 -14.35
CA ALA A 208 -19.83 -15.34 -14.70
C ALA A 208 -19.50 -16.12 -13.42
#